data_AF-A0A3M1IS98-F1
#
_entry.id   AF-A0A3M1IS98-F1
#
_cell.length_a   1.000
_cell.length_b   1.000
_cell.length_c   1.000
_cell.angle_alpha   90.00
_cell.angle_beta   90.00
_cell.angle_gamma   90.00
#
_symmetry.space_group_name_H-M   'P 1'
#
loop_
_entity.id
_entity.type
_entity.pdbx_description
1 polymer ?
#
loop_
_entity_poly.entity_id
_entity_poly.type
_entity_poly.pdbx_seq_one_letter_code
_entity_poly.pdbx_strand_id
1 'polypeptide(L)' 'MTIPFLNFEPMHAAIRAEMQQAFTDVYDANWFIMGDCLSRFEATYAAFNGTRHAIGVSNGLDALILGLKVSFVSSNISL' A
#
# COMPACT_ATOMS: atom_id res chain seq x y z
N MET A 1 33.46 8.12 13.05
CA MET A 1 32.23 7.31 13.25
C MET A 1 31.06 8.13 12.74
N THR A 2 30.37 7.66 11.71
CA THR A 2 29.24 8.38 11.10
C THR A 2 27.95 7.66 11.52
N ILE A 3 27.03 8.39 12.17
CA ILE A 3 25.72 7.86 12.55
C ILE A 3 24.69 8.39 11.54
N PRO A 4 24.13 7.53 10.67
CA PRO A 4 23.13 7.97 9.70
C PRO A 4 21.81 8.31 10.41
N PHE A 5 21.12 9.34 9.93
CA PHE A 5 19.77 9.70 10.41
C PHE A 5 18.76 8.56 10.19
N LEU A 6 18.89 7.81 9.08
CA LEU A 6 18.05 6.68 8.73
C LEU A 6 18.88 5.62 8.00
N ASN A 7 18.77 4.35 8.41
CA ASN A 7 19.43 3.24 7.75
C ASN A 7 18.46 2.05 7.62
N PHE A 8 18.14 1.68 6.38
CA PHE A 8 17.23 0.56 6.08
C PHE A 8 17.95 -0.79 5.97
N GLU A 9 19.28 -0.80 5.97
CA GLU A 9 20.06 -2.03 5.73
C GLU A 9 19.73 -3.16 6.72
N PRO A 10 19.60 -2.92 8.04
CA PRO A 10 19.19 -3.97 8.98
C PRO A 10 17.77 -4.49 8.73
N MET A 11 16.84 -3.59 8.42
CA MET A 11 15.44 -3.94 8.16
C MET A 11 15.31 -4.78 6.88
N HIS A 12 15.97 -4.38 5.79
CA HIS A 12 15.97 -5.12 4.54
C HIS A 12 16.71 -6.45 4.66
N ALA A 13 17.80 -6.51 5.42
CA ALA A 13 18.52 -7.75 5.67
C ALA A 13 17.64 -8.79 6.37
N ALA A 14 16.84 -8.36 7.36
CA ALA A 14 15.96 -9.24 8.11
C ALA A 14 14.88 -9.93 7.26
N ILE A 15 14.38 -9.27 6.22
CA ILE A 15 13.26 -9.77 5.38
C ILE A 15 13.67 -10.10 3.94
N ARG A 16 14.97 -10.16 3.63
CA ARG A 16 15.48 -10.27 2.25
C ARG A 16 14.88 -11.45 1.49
N ALA A 17 14.87 -12.64 2.09
CA ALA A 17 14.38 -13.85 1.44
C ALA A 17 12.88 -13.78 1.16
N GLU A 18 12.08 -13.31 2.13
CA GLU A 18 10.64 -13.12 1.97
C GLU A 18 10.32 -12.11 0.86
N MET A 19 11.10 -11.03 0.78
CA MET A 19 10.90 -10.01 -0.25
C MET A 19 11.28 -10.48 -1.65
N GLN A 20 12.33 -11.29 -1.77
CA GLN A 20 12.70 -11.91 -3.04
C GLN A 20 11.61 -12.87 -3.51
N GLN A 21 11.06 -13.69 -2.61
CA GLN A 21 9.96 -14.59 -2.95
C GLN A 21 8.71 -13.83 -3.40
N ALA A 22 8.29 -12.80 -2.65
CA ALA A 22 7.13 -12.00 -3.01
C ALA A 22 7.29 -11.30 -4.38
N PHE A 23 8.50 -10.86 -4.72
CA PHE A 23 8.80 -10.32 -6.05
C PHE A 23 8.70 -11.39 -7.14
N THR A 24 9.31 -12.56 -6.93
CA THR A 24 9.26 -13.68 -7.87
C THR A 24 7.81 -14.12 -8.14
N ASP A 25 6.98 -14.22 -7.09
CA ASP A 25 5.58 -14.60 -7.23
C ASP A 25 4.79 -13.65 -8.15
N VAL A 26 5.01 -12.33 -8.02
CA VAL A 26 4.39 -11.32 -8.89
C VAL A 26 4.93 -11.39 -10.31
N TYR A 27 6.24 -11.59 -10.46
CA TYR A 27 6.91 -11.70 -11.75
C TYR A 27 6.38 -12.89 -12.55
N ASP A 28 6.33 -14.07 -11.94
CA ASP A 28 5.91 -15.32 -12.59
C ASP A 28 4.39 -15.30 -12.90
N ALA A 29 3.59 -14.58 -12.11
CA ALA A 29 2.16 -14.40 -12.38
C ALA A 29 1.86 -13.57 -13.62
N ASN A 30 2.82 -12.80 -14.15
CA ASN A 30 2.65 -11.89 -15.30
C ASN A 30 1.46 -10.91 -15.13
N TRP A 31 1.11 -10.56 -13.89
CA TRP A 31 -0.02 -9.69 -13.55
C TRP A 31 0.40 -8.59 -12.59
N PHE A 32 0.67 -7.40 -13.15
CA PHE A 32 1.35 -6.32 -12.42
C PHE A 32 0.42 -5.22 -11.89
N ILE A 33 -0.77 -5.07 -12.46
CA ILE A 33 -1.70 -3.97 -12.14
C ILE A 33 -3.01 -4.56 -11.63
N MET A 34 -3.46 -4.10 -10.45
CA MET A 34 -4.71 -4.54 -9.81
C MET A 34 -4.80 -6.07 -9.65
N GLY A 35 -3.68 -6.72 -9.33
CA GLY A 35 -3.60 -8.17 -9.14
C GLY A 35 -3.84 -8.63 -7.69
N ASP A 36 -3.75 -9.94 -7.47
CA ASP A 36 -4.05 -10.59 -6.18
C ASP A 36 -3.22 -10.05 -5.01
N CYS A 37 -1.94 -9.74 -5.21
CA CYS A 37 -1.08 -9.15 -4.18
C CYS A 37 -1.64 -7.83 -3.65
N LEU A 38 -2.25 -7.00 -4.51
CA LEU A 38 -2.91 -5.76 -4.09
C LEU A 38 -4.14 -6.07 -3.25
N SER A 39 -5.04 -6.95 -3.73
CA SER A 39 -6.28 -7.29 -3.03
C SER A 39 -6.01 -7.92 -1.65
N ARG A 40 -4.99 -8.77 -1.55
CA ARG A 40 -4.58 -9.35 -0.26
C ARG A 40 -3.98 -8.31 0.68
N PHE A 41 -3.17 -7.39 0.15
CA PHE A 41 -2.64 -6.28 0.94
C PHE A 41 -3.76 -5.40 1.47
N GLU A 42 -4.72 -4.99 0.63
CA GLU A 42 -5.85 -4.17 1.03
C GLU A 42 -6.69 -4.84 2.13
N ALA A 43 -7.00 -6.14 1.98
CA ALA A 43 -7.73 -6.89 3.00
C ALA A 43 -6.97 -6.95 4.34
N THR A 44 -5.67 -7.27 4.28
CA THR A 44 -4.81 -7.36 5.47
C THR A 44 -4.63 -6.00 6.14
N TYR A 45 -4.46 -4.94 5.35
CA TYR A 45 -4.24 -3.59 5.86
C TYR A 45 -5.53 -2.97 6.43
N ALA A 46 -6.70 -3.27 5.85
CA ALA A 46 -7.98 -2.91 6.45
C ALA A 46 -8.16 -3.59 7.82
N ALA A 47 -7.87 -4.89 7.91
CA ALA A 47 -7.93 -5.64 9.16
C ALA A 47 -6.95 -5.09 10.20
N PHE A 48 -5.71 -4.78 9.81
CA PHE A 48 -4.69 -4.19 10.69
C PHE A 48 -5.15 -2.85 11.29
N ASN A 49 -5.81 -2.00 10.50
CA ASN A 49 -6.32 -0.71 10.96
C ASN A 49 -7.71 -0.79 11.65
N GLY A 50 -8.34 -1.97 11.70
CA GLY A 50 -9.70 -2.12 12.24
C GLY A 50 -10.77 -1.41 11.41
N THR A 51 -10.54 -1.19 10.12
CA THR A 51 -11.49 -0.54 9.21
C THR A 51 -12.16 -1.56 8.29
N ARG A 52 -13.30 -1.20 7.69
CA ARG A 52 -13.98 -2.07 6.70
C ARG A 52 -13.22 -2.20 5.39
N HIS A 53 -12.49 -1.16 4.98
CA HIS A 53 -11.86 -1.07 3.66
C HIS A 53 -10.49 -0.38 3.74
N ALA A 54 -9.60 -0.78 2.84
CA ALA A 54 -8.39 -0.07 2.47
C ALA A 54 -8.31 -0.08 0.94
N ILE A 55 -7.84 1.02 0.35
CA ILE A 55 -7.76 1.18 -1.11
C ILE A 55 -6.33 1.62 -1.43
N GLY A 56 -5.62 0.82 -2.22
CA GLY A 56 -4.27 1.13 -2.68
C GLY A 56 -4.29 2.20 -3.77
N VAL A 57 -3.47 3.22 -3.57
CA VAL A 57 -3.28 4.34 -4.52
C VAL A 57 -1.78 4.58 -4.73
N SER A 58 -1.41 5.44 -5.67
CA SER A 58 0.00 5.64 -6.04
C SER A 58 0.85 6.22 -4.92
N ASN A 59 0.32 7.15 -4.12
CA ASN A 59 1.06 7.83 -3.06
C ASN A 59 0.12 8.49 -2.03
N GLY A 60 0.70 9.03 -0.95
CA GLY A 60 -0.08 9.66 0.13
C GLY A 60 -0.80 10.96 -0.26
N LEU A 61 -0.27 11.73 -1.22
CA LEU A 61 -0.94 12.94 -1.72
C LEU A 61 -2.21 12.57 -2.50
N ASP A 62 -2.14 11.55 -3.35
CA ASP A 62 -3.32 11.04 -4.08
C ASP A 62 -4.39 10.50 -3.12
N ALA A 63 -3.97 9.82 -2.04
CA ALA A 63 -4.88 9.35 -0.99
C ALA A 63 -5.68 10.51 -0.37
N LEU A 64 -4.99 11.61 -0.04
CA LEU A 64 -5.62 12.82 0.51
C LEU A 64 -6.53 13.49 -0.53
N ILE A 65 -6.06 13.66 -1.76
CA ILE A 65 -6.84 14.28 -2.84
C ILE A 65 -8.14 13.48 -3.08
N LEU A 66 -8.06 12.15 -3.19
CA LEU A 66 -9.22 11.29 -3.39
C LEU A 66 -10.19 11.36 -2.20
N GLY A 67 -9.66 11.26 -0.97
CA GLY A 67 -10.47 11.35 0.25
C GLY A 67 -11.24 12.67 0.36
N LEU A 68 -10.57 13.79 0.09
CA LEU A 68 -11.20 15.11 0.09
C LEU A 68 -12.20 15.27 -1.06
N LYS A 69 -11.84 14.84 -2.29
CA LYS A 69 -12.75 14.92 -3.45
C LYS A 69 -14.06 14.17 -3.18
N VAL A 70 -14.00 12.93 -2.67
CA VAL A 70 -15.21 12.16 -2.34
C VAL A 70 -16.03 12.86 -1.26
N SER A 71 -15.37 13.40 -0.23
CA SER A 71 -16.05 14.07 0.88
C SER A 71 -16.77 15.35 0.43
N PHE A 72 -16.11 16.20 -0.36
CA PHE A 72 -16.69 17.46 -0.84
C PHE A 72 -17.72 17.29 -1.97
N VAL A 73 -17.55 16.29 -2.85
CA VAL A 73 -18.56 15.97 -3.87
C VAL A 73 -19.82 15.44 -3.22
N SER A 74 -19.70 14.61 -2.18
CA SER A 74 -20.86 14.09 -1.45
C SER A 74 -21.64 15.21 -0.73
N SER A 75 -20.99 16.27 -0.27
CA SER A 75 -21.66 17.42 0.37
C SER A 75 -22.40 18.35 -0.61
N ASN A 76 -22.06 18.33 -1.90
CA ASN A 76 -22.70 19.15 -2.93
C ASN A 76 -23.75 18.39 -3.76
N ILE A 77 -23.97 17.11 -3.49
CA ILE A 77 -25.02 16.29 -4.09
C ILE A 77 -25.98 15.86 -2.97
N SER A 78 -26.70 16.85 -2.42
CA SER A 78 -28.02 16.60 -1.85
C SER A 78 -29.01 16.74 -3.00
N LEU A 79 -29.30 15.62 -3.67
CA LEU A 79 -30.51 15.47 -4.48
C LEU A 79 -31.64 14.94 -3.60
#